data_AF-A0A2E7QHF4-F1
#
_entry.id   AF-A0A2E7QHF4-F1
#
_cell.length_a   1.000
_cell.length_b   1.000
_cell.length_c   1.000
_cell.angle_alpha   90.00
_cell.angle_beta   90.00
_cell.angle_gamma   90.00
#
_symmetry.space_group_name_H-M   'P 1'
#
loop_
_entity.id
_entity.type
_entity.pdbx_description
1 polymer ?
#
loop_
_entity_poly.entity_id
_entity_poly.type
_entity_poly.pdbx_seq_one_letter_code
_entity_poly.pdbx_strand_id
1 'polypeptide(L)'
;MDNTDNYFVERVENVSYANGVFRVTFGAQEEDGEPNSVVRLMIPANQLSPILQGMANAAKDIDKKVQARIGALATDDDAAGSAKAADKKKAALEGKK
;
A
#
# COMPACT_ATOMS: atom_id res chain seq x y z
N MET A 1 -24.20 -7.56 -7.82
CA MET A 1 -23.52 -7.80 -6.54
C MET A 1 -22.19 -8.43 -6.89
N ASP A 2 -21.10 -7.78 -6.52
CA ASP A 2 -19.74 -8.30 -6.76
C ASP A 2 -19.50 -9.41 -5.74
N ASN A 3 -19.48 -10.66 -6.20
CA ASN A 3 -19.40 -11.85 -5.34
C ASN A 3 -17.95 -12.33 -5.28
N THR A 4 -17.03 -11.40 -5.01
CA THR A 4 -15.60 -11.69 -4.94
C THR A 4 -15.21 -11.92 -3.48
N ASP A 5 -14.91 -13.17 -3.14
CA ASP A 5 -14.34 -13.53 -1.84
C ASP A 5 -12.92 -12.95 -1.74
N ASN A 6 -12.67 -12.20 -0.67
CA ASN A 6 -11.36 -11.62 -0.41
C ASN A 6 -10.68 -12.41 0.72
N TYR A 7 -9.45 -12.84 0.47
CA TYR A 7 -8.65 -13.59 1.44
C TYR A 7 -7.46 -12.73 1.90
N PHE A 8 -7.29 -12.59 3.20
CA PHE A 8 -6.06 -12.05 3.77
C PHE A 8 -5.04 -13.19 3.88
N VAL A 9 -3.88 -13.01 3.27
CA VAL A 9 -2.79 -13.99 3.27
C VAL A 9 -1.57 -13.36 3.92
N GLU A 10 -0.98 -14.07 4.87
CA GLU A 10 0.17 -13.55 5.62
C GLU A 10 1.49 -13.96 4.98
N ARG A 11 1.55 -15.20 4.46
CA ARG A 11 2.77 -15.75 3.88
C ARG A 11 2.51 -16.69 2.71
N VAL A 12 3.56 -16.86 1.91
CA VAL A 12 3.66 -17.93 0.92
C VAL A 12 4.25 -19.16 1.59
N GLU A 13 3.52 -20.28 1.57
CA GLU A 13 3.98 -21.53 2.18
C GLU A 13 4.79 -22.38 1.21
N ASN A 14 4.36 -22.40 -0.05
CA ASN A 14 4.99 -23.23 -1.07
C ASN A 14 4.78 -22.61 -2.45
N VAL A 15 5.81 -22.74 -3.29
CA VAL A 15 5.75 -22.43 -4.71
C VAL A 15 6.22 -23.65 -5.48
N SER A 16 5.37 -24.15 -6.38
CA SER A 16 5.69 -25.30 -7.21
C SER A 16 5.29 -25.06 -8.67
N TYR A 17 5.93 -25.80 -9.57
CA TYR A 17 5.65 -25.76 -11.00
C TYR A 17 5.51 -27.18 -11.52
N ALA A 18 4.36 -27.47 -12.15
CA ALA A 18 4.12 -28.75 -12.81
C ALA A 18 3.04 -28.59 -13.89
N ASN A 19 3.21 -29.30 -15.01
CA ASN A 19 2.29 -29.31 -16.15
C ASN A 19 1.99 -27.90 -16.69
N GLY A 20 2.99 -27.04 -16.79
CA GLY A 20 2.81 -25.69 -17.35
C GLY A 20 2.09 -24.70 -16.42
N VAL A 21 1.87 -25.05 -15.15
CA VAL A 21 1.15 -24.21 -14.18
C VAL A 21 1.99 -24.02 -12.92
N PHE A 22 2.17 -22.75 -12.54
CA PHE A 22 2.69 -22.34 -11.25
C PHE A 22 1.59 -22.42 -10.20
N ARG A 23 1.92 -22.98 -9.04
CA ARG A 23 1.01 -23.10 -7.89
C ARG A 23 1.66 -22.40 -6.72
N VAL A 24 1.01 -21.37 -6.23
CA VAL A 24 1.42 -20.64 -5.03
C VAL A 24 0.39 -20.95 -3.94
N THR A 25 0.84 -21.65 -2.90
CA THR A 25 0.00 -21.92 -1.72
C THR A 25 0.27 -20.85 -0.69
N PHE A 26 -0.79 -20.23 -0.20
CA PHE A 26 -0.75 -19.22 0.84
C PHE A 26 -1.37 -19.77 2.12
N GLY A 27 -0.82 -19.34 3.25
CA GLY A 27 -1.29 -19.71 4.58
C GLY A 27 -1.60 -18.48 5.41
N ALA A 28 -2.42 -18.68 6.44
CA ALA A 28 -2.59 -17.75 7.55
C ALA A 28 -2.05 -18.41 8.82
N GLN A 29 -1.41 -17.63 9.68
CA GLN A 29 -1.03 -18.06 11.00
C GLN A 29 -2.21 -17.83 11.96
N GLU A 30 -2.77 -18.91 12.52
CA GLU A 30 -3.67 -18.76 13.67
C GLU A 30 -2.84 -18.65 14.95
N GLU A 31 -3.36 -17.90 15.93
CA GLU A 31 -2.68 -17.50 17.16
C GLU A 31 -2.09 -18.66 17.98
N ASP A 32 -2.59 -19.90 17.82
CA ASP A 32 -2.22 -21.07 18.62
C ASP A 32 -2.06 -22.41 17.83
N GLY A 33 -1.89 -22.39 16.50
CA GLY A 33 -2.03 -23.61 15.67
C GLY A 33 -1.05 -23.80 14.51
N GLU A 34 -1.01 -25.04 13.97
CA GLU A 34 -0.35 -25.34 12.69
C GLU A 34 -0.95 -24.48 11.56
N PRO A 35 -0.12 -24.03 10.61
CA PRO A 35 -0.55 -23.13 9.57
C PRO A 35 -1.57 -23.81 8.66
N ASN A 36 -2.76 -23.23 8.55
CA ASN A 36 -3.79 -23.70 7.62
C ASN A 36 -3.56 -23.05 6.26
N SER A 37 -3.38 -23.86 5.21
CA SER A 37 -3.36 -23.35 3.84
C SER A 37 -4.73 -22.76 3.50
N VAL A 38 -4.81 -21.44 3.33
CA VAL A 38 -6.06 -20.70 3.14
C VAL A 38 -6.46 -20.66 1.67
N VAL A 39 -5.49 -20.44 0.77
CA VAL A 39 -5.77 -20.27 -0.65
C VAL A 39 -4.61 -20.74 -1.51
N ARG A 40 -4.93 -21.29 -2.70
CA ARG A 40 -3.95 -21.66 -3.71
C ARG A 40 -4.22 -20.89 -5.00
N LEU A 41 -3.25 -20.09 -5.41
CA LEU A 41 -3.26 -19.40 -6.70
C LEU A 41 -2.61 -20.28 -7.76
N MET A 42 -3.30 -20.47 -8.89
CA MET A 42 -2.81 -21.23 -10.03
C MET A 42 -2.61 -20.29 -11.22
N ILE A 43 -1.37 -20.23 -11.73
CA ILE A 43 -0.97 -19.31 -12.79
C ILE A 43 -0.42 -20.13 -13.97
N PRO A 44 -1.03 -20.08 -15.16
CA PRO A 44 -0.43 -20.62 -16.37
C PRO A 44 0.93 -19.98 -16.65
N ALA A 45 1.92 -20.77 -17.05
CA ALA A 45 3.30 -20.30 -17.22
C ALA A 45 3.43 -19.14 -18.21
N ASN A 46 2.65 -19.16 -19.29
CA ASN A 46 2.63 -18.09 -20.30
C ASN A 46 2.02 -16.77 -19.78
N GLN A 47 1.29 -16.80 -18.66
CA GLN A 47 0.70 -15.62 -18.03
C GLN A 47 1.52 -15.08 -16.85
N LEU A 48 2.52 -15.84 -16.38
CA LEU A 48 3.29 -15.46 -15.20
C LEU A 48 4.01 -14.11 -15.40
N SER A 49 4.77 -13.95 -16.48
CA SER A 49 5.52 -12.70 -16.74
C SER A 49 4.61 -11.47 -16.86
N PRO A 50 3.52 -11.48 -17.66
CA PRO A 50 2.57 -10.37 -17.71
C PRO A 50 1.96 -10.01 -16.34
N ILE A 51 1.57 -11.01 -15.54
CA ILE A 51 0.99 -10.79 -14.21
C ILE A 51 2.01 -10.12 -13.27
N LEU A 52 3.23 -10.65 -13.19
CA LEU A 52 4.28 -10.08 -12.36
C LEU A 52 4.62 -8.65 -12.75
N GLN A 53 4.68 -8.36 -14.06
CA GLN A 53 4.91 -7.01 -14.56
C GLN A 53 3.76 -6.07 -14.21
N GLY A 54 2.51 -6.52 -14.35
CA GLY A 54 1.33 -5.75 -13.95
C GLY A 54 1.35 -5.41 -12.46
N MET A 55 1.64 -6.38 -11.59
CA MET A 55 1.77 -6.17 -10.15
C MET A 55 2.89 -5.18 -9.81
N ALA A 56 4.07 -5.32 -10.44
CA ALA A 56 5.19 -4.41 -10.20
C ALA A 56 4.89 -2.98 -10.63
N ASN A 57 4.18 -2.78 -11.76
CA ASN A 57 3.76 -1.47 -12.20
C ASN A 57 2.72 -0.85 -11.26
N ALA A 58 1.73 -1.63 -10.83
CA ALA A 58 0.72 -1.19 -9.89
C ALA A 58 1.34 -0.77 -8.54
N ALA A 59 2.30 -1.54 -8.02
CA ALA A 59 3.03 -1.18 -6.80
C ALA A 59 3.73 0.18 -6.93
N LYS A 60 4.46 0.41 -8.03
CA LYS A 60 5.12 1.70 -8.30
C LYS A 60 4.12 2.86 -8.36
N ASP A 61 2.96 2.65 -8.95
CA ASP A 61 1.94 3.69 -9.06
C ASP A 61 1.26 3.98 -7.70
N ILE A 62 1.09 2.95 -6.86
CA ILE A 62 0.64 3.10 -5.48
C ILE A 62 1.67 3.88 -4.68
N ASP A 63 2.96 3.53 -4.76
CA ASP A 63 4.04 4.21 -4.04
C ASP A 63 4.08 5.71 -4.37
N LYS A 64 3.99 6.05 -5.66
CA LYS A 64 3.90 7.46 -6.10
C LYS A 64 2.70 8.18 -5.50
N LYS A 65 1.53 7.54 -5.47
CA LYS A 65 0.30 8.12 -4.88
C LYS A 65 0.42 8.31 -3.37
N VAL A 66 1.03 7.35 -2.67
CA VAL A 66 1.27 7.43 -1.22
C VAL A 66 2.26 8.56 -0.92
N GLN A 67 3.38 8.65 -1.64
CA GLN A 67 4.34 9.74 -1.49
C GLN A 67 3.73 11.11 -1.78
N ALA A 68 2.91 11.23 -2.84
CA ALA A 68 2.20 12.46 -3.16
C ALA A 68 1.22 12.88 -2.04
N ARG A 69 0.53 11.93 -1.41
CA ARG A 69 -0.33 12.21 -0.25
C ARG A 69 0.46 12.64 0.98
N ILE A 70 1.58 11.97 1.27
CA ILE A 70 2.46 12.36 2.39
C ILE A 70 3.05 13.76 2.15
N GLY A 71 3.50 14.05 0.92
CA GLY A 71 4.00 15.38 0.54
C GLY A 71 2.93 16.46 0.65
N ALA A 72 1.69 16.18 0.24
CA ALA A 72 0.57 17.11 0.39
C ALA A 72 0.23 17.40 1.87
N LEU A 73 0.23 16.36 2.72
CA LEU A 73 0.02 16.51 4.16
C LEU A 73 1.15 17.33 4.81
N ALA A 74 2.40 17.13 4.39
CA ALA A 74 3.53 17.92 4.89
C ALA A 74 3.42 19.41 4.49
N THR A 75 2.86 19.73 3.33
CA THR A 75 2.65 21.13 2.91
C THR A 75 1.48 21.83 3.60
N ASP A 76 0.49 21.07 4.08
CA ASP A 76 -0.66 21.62 4.81
C ASP A 76 -0.27 22.02 6.27
N ASP A 77 0.67 21.31 6.90
CA ASP A 77 1.19 21.67 8.23
C ASP A 77 2.07 22.95 8.21
N ASP A 78 2.80 23.22 7.12
CA ASP A 78 3.63 24.44 6.97
C ASP A 78 2.78 25.71 6.72
N ALA A 79 1.55 25.57 6.23
CA ALA A 79 0.63 26.69 6.01
C ALA A 79 -0.03 27.19 7.31
N ALA A 80 -0.24 26.30 8.30
CA ALA A 80 -0.88 26.66 9.57
C ALA A 80 0.05 27.41 10.55
N GLY A 81 1.37 27.21 10.46
CA GLY A 81 2.36 27.92 11.28
C GLY A 81 2.70 29.33 10.78
N SER A 82 2.58 29.56 9.47
CA SER A 82 3.05 30.78 8.82
C SER A 82 2.05 31.95 8.91
N ALA A 83 0.74 31.66 9.01
CA ALA A 83 -0.29 32.70 9.10
C ALA A 83 -0.41 33.35 10.49
N LYS A 84 -0.12 32.63 11.58
CA LYS A 84 -0.19 33.19 12.96
C LYS A 84 1.02 34.05 13.34
N ALA A 85 2.14 33.94 12.64
CA ALA A 85 3.34 34.73 12.92
C ALA A 85 3.32 36.12 12.25
N ALA A 86 2.59 36.29 11.15
CA ALA A 86 2.51 37.57 10.43
C ALA A 86 1.58 38.59 11.13
N ASP A 87 0.50 38.13 11.77
CA ASP A 87 -0.47 39.02 12.42
C ASP A 87 0.07 39.62 13.74
N LYS A 88 0.86 38.86 14.50
CA LYS A 88 1.47 39.35 15.75
C LYS A 88 2.58 40.40 15.53
N LYS A 89 3.24 40.41 14.36
CA LYS A 89 4.31 41.39 14.07
C LYS A 89 3.75 42.74 13.59
N LYS A 90 2.52 42.77 13.05
CA LYS A 90 1.85 44.00 12.62
C LYS A 90 1.19 44.75 13.78
N ALA A 91 0.61 44.02 14.75
CA ALA A 91 0.03 44.62 15.96
C ALA A 91 1.07 45.24 16.93
N ALA A 92 2.32 44.78 16.90
CA ALA A 92 3.40 45.33 17.75
C ALA A 92 4.03 46.62 17.21
N LEU A 93 3.78 47.00 15.95
CA LEU A 93 4.39 48.18 15.32
C LEU A 93 3.49 49.43 15.34
N GLU A 94 2.17 49.27 15.51
CA GLU A 94 1.21 50.41 15.57
C GLU A 94 0.93 50.93 16.99
N GLY A 95 1.43 50.26 18.04
CA GLY A 95 1.29 50.70 19.44
C GLY A 95 2.41 51.63 19.95
N LYS A 96 3.32 52.07 19.08
CA LYS A 96 4.47 52.92 19.46
C LYS A 96 4.57 54.14 18.54
N LYS A 97 3.57 55.00 18.61
CA LYS A 97 3.65 56.41 18.17
C LYS A 97 3.12 57.30 19.28
#